data_AF-A0A3R7LSN5-F1
#
_entry.id   AF-A0A3R7LSN5-F1
#
_cell.length_a   1.000
_cell.length_b   1.000
_cell.length_c   1.000
_cell.angle_alpha   90.00
_cell.angle_beta   90.00
_cell.angle_gamma   90.00
#
_symmetry.space_group_name_H-M   'P 1'
#
loop_
_entity.id
_entity.type
_entity.pdbx_description
1 polymer ?
#
loop_
_entity_poly.entity_id
_entity_poly.type
_entity_poly.pdbx_seq_one_letter_code
_entity_poly.pdbx_strand_id
1 'polypeptide(L)'
;MKVLLLLALVAAAAAWPNFGFQSDAGGESDAQKQHDVNFLLHKIYGNIRDSDLKAKADSFDPAADLSHYSDGGEAVQKLVRDLKDDRLLQQRHWFSLFNPRQRHEALMLFDVLIHCKDWNTFVSNAAYFRQHMNEGEFVYALYVAVIHSPLTEHVVLPPLYEVTPHLFTNSEVIESAYRAKQTQKPGENFFWVHHQLTVRFDAERLSNYLDPVEELSWDKPIVQGFAPHTTYKYGGQFPSRPDNVDFEDVDGVARIRDLLIIESRIRDAIAHGYIVDKAGNHIDIMNERGIDVLGDVIESSCIALTSSTMELCTILLTLYLVDRVILMERTQGQSPSLHSGRTTFAGVSVDSVAIEGKLETYFEDFEYNLINAVDDTEQIADVDISTYVPRLNHKDFKIKVDVSNNKGEEVLATVRIFAWPHLDNNGIKFTFDEGRWNAIELDKFWVKCKYLVFCLSAILY
;
A
#
# COMPACT_ATOMS: atom_id res chain seq x y z
N MET A 1 50.01 -11.29 -13.82
CA MET A 1 48.68 -10.66 -14.00
C MET A 1 47.51 -11.48 -13.46
N LYS A 2 47.54 -12.83 -13.43
CA LYS A 2 46.43 -13.65 -12.90
C LYS A 2 46.32 -13.76 -11.36
N VAL A 3 47.39 -13.50 -10.61
CA VAL A 3 47.39 -13.60 -9.14
C VAL A 3 46.88 -12.32 -8.44
N LEU A 4 47.08 -11.15 -9.06
CA LEU A 4 46.60 -9.85 -8.54
C LEU A 4 45.09 -9.67 -8.69
N LEU A 5 44.48 -10.29 -9.71
CA LEU A 5 43.02 -10.29 -9.92
C LEU A 5 42.27 -11.12 -8.86
N LEU A 6 42.89 -12.19 -8.35
CA LEU A 6 42.28 -13.03 -7.32
C LEU A 6 42.28 -12.36 -5.94
N LEU A 7 43.33 -11.59 -5.61
CA LEU A 7 43.39 -10.84 -4.34
C LEU A 7 42.46 -9.63 -4.34
N ALA A 8 42.21 -9.00 -5.50
CA ALA A 8 41.23 -7.92 -5.62
C ALA A 8 39.78 -8.43 -5.50
N LEU A 9 39.48 -9.63 -6.00
CA LEU A 9 38.16 -10.27 -5.84
C LEU A 9 37.88 -10.70 -4.39
N VAL A 10 38.90 -11.14 -3.64
CA VAL A 10 38.75 -11.46 -2.21
C VAL A 10 38.62 -10.20 -1.35
N ALA A 11 39.26 -9.09 -1.73
CA ALA A 11 39.10 -7.80 -1.04
C ALA A 11 37.74 -7.13 -1.33
N ALA A 12 37.16 -7.32 -2.51
CA ALA A 12 35.83 -6.81 -2.86
C ALA A 12 34.70 -7.59 -2.16
N ALA A 13 34.91 -8.86 -1.80
CA ALA A 13 33.98 -9.62 -0.96
C ALA A 13 33.97 -9.14 0.51
N ALA A 14 35.00 -8.40 0.94
CA ALA A 14 35.11 -7.84 2.29
C ALA A 14 34.68 -6.36 2.40
N ALA A 15 34.17 -5.77 1.31
CA ALA A 15 33.73 -4.37 1.24
C ALA A 15 32.30 -4.21 0.69
N TRP A 16 31.49 -5.27 0.79
CA TRP A 16 30.03 -5.07 0.88
C TRP A 16 29.72 -4.31 2.17
N PRO A 17 28.69 -3.45 2.19
CA PRO A 17 28.23 -2.89 3.45
C PRO A 17 28.03 -4.06 4.41
N ASN A 18 28.70 -4.01 5.56
CA ASN A 18 28.36 -4.88 6.68
C ASN A 18 26.88 -4.58 6.99
N PHE A 19 25.97 -5.32 6.37
CA PHE A 19 24.73 -5.70 7.01
C PHE A 19 25.18 -6.55 8.18
N GLY A 20 25.52 -5.87 9.28
CA GLY A 20 25.82 -6.52 10.52
C GLY A 20 24.56 -7.27 10.91
N PHE A 21 24.50 -8.56 10.61
CA PHE A 21 23.71 -9.53 11.36
C PHE A 21 24.35 -9.57 12.74
N GLN A 22 24.11 -8.51 13.51
CA GLN A 22 24.47 -8.45 14.90
C GLN A 22 23.46 -9.37 15.57
N SER A 23 23.94 -10.52 16.03
CA SER A 23 23.13 -11.38 16.89
C SER A 23 22.82 -10.56 18.15
N ASP A 24 21.61 -10.02 18.22
CA ASP A 24 21.17 -9.37 19.45
C ASP A 24 21.22 -10.40 20.57
N ALA A 25 21.89 -9.99 21.65
CA ALA A 25 22.15 -10.83 22.79
C ALA A 25 20.83 -11.29 23.43
N GLY A 26 20.44 -12.54 23.15
CA GLY A 26 19.37 -13.24 23.86
C GLY A 26 18.10 -13.57 23.06
N GLY A 27 18.03 -13.26 21.76
CA GLY A 27 16.88 -13.59 20.89
C GLY A 27 17.25 -14.47 19.68
N GLU A 28 16.25 -15.02 19.00
CA GLU A 28 16.41 -15.72 17.72
C GLU A 28 17.03 -14.79 16.66
N SER A 29 17.93 -15.34 15.83
CA SER A 29 18.63 -14.55 14.81
C SER A 29 17.69 -14.07 13.71
N ASP A 30 17.92 -12.89 13.16
CA ASP A 30 17.10 -12.36 12.06
C ASP A 30 17.11 -13.27 10.83
N ALA A 31 18.20 -13.99 10.60
CA ALA A 31 18.28 -15.01 9.56
C ALA A 31 17.28 -16.16 9.80
N GLN A 32 17.11 -16.60 11.06
CA GLN A 32 16.11 -17.61 11.40
C GLN A 32 14.69 -17.04 11.25
N LYS A 33 14.45 -15.81 11.70
CA LYS A 33 13.14 -15.16 11.55
C LYS A 33 12.74 -15.03 10.07
N GLN A 34 13.67 -14.59 9.24
CA GLN A 34 13.50 -14.48 7.80
C GLN A 34 13.23 -15.85 7.16
N HIS A 35 13.99 -16.87 7.55
CA HIS A 35 13.78 -18.25 7.11
C HIS A 35 12.36 -18.72 7.43
N ASP A 36 11.95 -18.61 8.69
CA ASP A 36 10.64 -19.06 9.17
C ASP A 36 9.49 -18.38 8.40
N VAL A 37 9.53 -17.06 8.23
CA VAL A 37 8.49 -16.32 7.49
C VAL A 37 8.45 -16.73 6.02
N ASN A 38 9.61 -16.91 5.38
CA ASN A 38 9.66 -17.38 3.99
C ASN A 38 9.02 -18.77 3.84
N PHE A 39 9.31 -19.70 4.76
CA PHE A 39 8.77 -21.06 4.70
C PHE A 39 7.31 -21.16 5.13
N LEU A 40 6.81 -20.24 5.96
CA LEU A 40 5.38 -20.08 6.24
C LEU A 40 4.61 -19.63 4.99
N LEU A 41 5.21 -18.79 4.14
CA LEU A 41 4.58 -18.28 2.91
C LEU A 41 4.84 -19.15 1.67
N HIS A 42 5.81 -20.07 1.75
CA HIS A 42 6.10 -21.01 0.69
C HIS A 42 4.97 -22.04 0.52
N LYS A 43 4.58 -22.28 -0.74
CA LYS A 43 3.52 -23.22 -1.14
C LYS A 43 2.27 -23.08 -0.28
N ILE A 44 1.77 -21.85 -0.21
CA ILE A 44 0.72 -21.47 0.76
C ILE A 44 -0.57 -22.30 0.65
N TYR A 45 -0.90 -22.79 -0.55
CA TYR A 45 -2.08 -23.64 -0.78
C TYR A 45 -1.87 -25.13 -0.41
N GLY A 46 -0.65 -25.49 0.00
CA GLY A 46 -0.25 -26.84 0.40
C GLY A 46 0.26 -26.91 1.85
N ASN A 47 0.71 -28.09 2.24
CA ASN A 47 1.23 -28.33 3.60
C ASN A 47 2.58 -27.63 3.83
N ILE A 48 2.90 -27.37 5.11
CA ILE A 48 4.21 -26.87 5.51
C ILE A 48 5.28 -27.91 5.15
N ARG A 49 6.32 -27.45 4.44
CA ARG A 49 7.43 -28.30 3.99
C ARG A 49 8.64 -28.28 4.90
N ASP A 50 8.86 -27.18 5.60
CA ASP A 50 9.90 -27.10 6.61
C ASP A 50 9.58 -28.03 7.79
N SER A 51 10.55 -28.87 8.18
CA SER A 51 10.32 -29.91 9.18
C SER A 51 10.05 -29.33 10.57
N ASP A 52 10.70 -28.22 10.90
CA ASP A 52 10.63 -27.63 12.23
C ASP A 52 9.32 -26.86 12.41
N LEU A 53 8.92 -26.09 11.39
CA LEU A 53 7.61 -25.44 11.34
C LEU A 53 6.47 -26.47 11.31
N LYS A 54 6.63 -27.58 10.59
CA LYS A 54 5.65 -28.68 10.59
C LYS A 54 5.53 -29.31 11.97
N ALA A 55 6.65 -29.62 12.63
CA ALA A 55 6.64 -30.16 13.98
C ALA A 55 5.99 -29.19 14.99
N LYS A 56 6.22 -27.87 14.85
CA LYS A 56 5.52 -26.86 15.64
C LYS A 56 4.02 -26.89 15.38
N ALA A 57 3.60 -26.84 14.12
CA ALA A 57 2.18 -26.86 13.77
C ALA A 57 1.45 -28.11 14.30
N ASP A 58 2.10 -29.26 14.26
CA ASP A 58 1.50 -30.54 14.67
C ASP A 58 1.42 -30.73 16.20
N SER A 59 2.31 -30.07 16.97
CA SER A 59 2.45 -30.29 18.42
C SER A 59 2.06 -29.11 19.29
N PHE A 60 1.95 -27.92 18.73
CA PHE A 60 1.67 -26.70 19.47
C PHE A 60 0.19 -26.61 19.87
N ASP A 61 -0.06 -26.31 21.15
CA ASP A 61 -1.38 -25.92 21.64
C ASP A 61 -1.35 -24.41 21.99
N PRO A 62 -1.96 -23.56 21.15
CA PRO A 62 -1.95 -22.11 21.36
C PRO A 62 -2.50 -21.65 22.71
N ALA A 63 -3.37 -22.44 23.33
CA ALA A 63 -4.06 -22.09 24.58
C ALA A 63 -3.47 -22.78 25.82
N ALA A 64 -2.39 -23.56 25.69
CA ALA A 64 -1.81 -24.29 26.81
C ALA A 64 -1.07 -23.40 27.82
N ASP A 65 -0.33 -22.40 27.34
CA ASP A 65 0.36 -21.42 28.20
C ASP A 65 0.07 -19.99 27.73
N LEU A 66 -0.75 -19.29 28.50
CA LEU A 66 -1.19 -17.93 28.17
C LEU A 66 -0.20 -16.85 28.62
N SER A 67 0.83 -17.23 29.39
CA SER A 67 1.81 -16.27 29.92
C SER A 67 2.67 -15.63 28.82
N HIS A 68 2.72 -16.26 27.64
CA HIS A 68 3.42 -15.79 26.45
C HIS A 68 2.68 -14.73 25.64
N TYR A 69 1.46 -14.33 26.06
CA TYR A 69 0.68 -13.28 25.41
C TYR A 69 0.55 -12.04 26.29
N SER A 70 0.62 -10.86 25.69
CA SER A 70 0.55 -9.57 26.38
C SER A 70 -0.87 -9.18 26.82
N ASP A 71 -1.89 -9.75 26.18
CA ASP A 71 -3.31 -9.62 26.51
C ASP A 71 -3.80 -10.68 27.52
N GLY A 72 -2.90 -11.50 28.08
CA GLY A 72 -3.26 -12.61 28.94
C GLY A 72 -3.91 -13.80 28.22
N GLY A 73 -3.82 -13.84 26.88
CA GLY A 73 -4.30 -14.94 26.04
C GLY A 73 -5.77 -14.84 25.63
N GLU A 74 -6.39 -13.66 25.76
CA GLU A 74 -7.79 -13.44 25.38
C GLU A 74 -8.01 -13.69 23.87
N ALA A 75 -7.16 -13.12 23.02
CA ALA A 75 -7.23 -13.26 21.57
C ALA A 75 -7.11 -14.73 21.13
N VAL A 76 -6.11 -15.45 21.66
CA VAL A 76 -5.84 -16.84 21.27
C VAL A 76 -6.95 -17.78 21.73
N GLN A 77 -7.49 -17.57 22.94
CA GLN A 77 -8.62 -18.34 23.43
C GLN A 77 -9.88 -18.14 22.58
N LYS A 78 -10.12 -16.91 22.13
CA LYS A 78 -11.25 -16.59 21.25
C LYS A 78 -11.09 -17.28 19.90
N LEU A 79 -9.91 -17.17 19.26
CA LEU A 79 -9.66 -17.78 17.96
C LEU A 79 -9.72 -19.31 18.01
N VAL A 80 -9.10 -19.93 19.02
CA VAL A 80 -9.15 -21.39 19.22
C VAL A 80 -10.58 -21.88 19.48
N ARG A 81 -11.42 -21.08 20.15
CA ARG A 81 -12.85 -21.41 20.33
C ARG A 81 -13.60 -21.38 19.01
N ASP A 82 -13.48 -20.31 18.23
CA ASP A 82 -14.14 -20.19 16.93
C ASP A 82 -13.65 -21.29 15.95
N LEU A 83 -12.38 -21.68 16.03
CA LEU A 83 -11.83 -22.82 15.29
C LEU A 83 -12.49 -24.15 15.72
N LYS A 84 -12.59 -24.42 17.03
CA LYS A 84 -13.21 -25.65 17.57
C LYS A 84 -14.70 -25.75 17.30
N ASP A 85 -15.38 -24.61 17.21
CA ASP A 85 -16.81 -24.52 16.91
C ASP A 85 -17.11 -24.56 15.40
N ASP A 86 -16.11 -24.81 14.54
CA ASP A 86 -16.21 -24.81 13.07
C ASP A 86 -16.81 -23.52 12.50
N ARG A 87 -16.43 -22.37 13.06
CA ARG A 87 -16.98 -21.05 12.70
C ARG A 87 -16.11 -20.25 11.75
N LEU A 88 -14.90 -20.74 11.45
CA LEU A 88 -13.96 -20.07 10.56
C LEU A 88 -14.21 -20.44 9.09
N LEU A 89 -13.74 -19.60 8.18
CA LEU A 89 -13.77 -19.83 6.75
C LEU A 89 -12.99 -21.10 6.42
N GLN A 90 -13.61 -21.97 5.62
CA GLN A 90 -12.95 -23.17 5.15
C GLN A 90 -11.71 -22.84 4.30
N GLN A 91 -10.70 -23.70 4.38
CA GLN A 91 -9.56 -23.70 3.46
C GLN A 91 -10.02 -23.91 2.02
N ARG A 92 -9.18 -23.48 1.06
CA ARG A 92 -9.46 -23.60 -0.37
C ARG A 92 -10.72 -22.83 -0.79
N HIS A 93 -10.83 -21.62 -0.25
CA HIS A 93 -11.91 -20.70 -0.56
C HIS A 93 -11.34 -19.31 -0.79
N TRP A 94 -11.99 -18.51 -1.64
CA TRP A 94 -11.59 -17.12 -1.84
C TRP A 94 -11.74 -16.34 -0.53
N PHE A 95 -10.77 -15.47 -0.30
CA PHE A 95 -10.74 -14.54 0.82
C PHE A 95 -10.82 -13.12 0.33
N SER A 96 -11.48 -12.29 1.12
CA SER A 96 -11.61 -10.87 0.90
C SER A 96 -11.57 -10.09 2.21
N LEU A 97 -10.75 -9.06 2.21
CA LEU A 97 -10.73 -8.07 3.28
C LEU A 97 -12.03 -7.26 3.37
N PHE A 98 -12.84 -7.22 2.32
CA PHE A 98 -14.07 -6.42 2.30
C PHE A 98 -15.27 -7.18 2.85
N ASN A 99 -15.23 -8.51 2.85
CA ASN A 99 -16.22 -9.32 3.54
C ASN A 99 -16.04 -9.15 5.07
N PRO A 100 -17.05 -8.64 5.80
CA PRO A 100 -16.89 -8.34 7.23
C PRO A 100 -16.57 -9.56 8.09
N ARG A 101 -17.10 -10.73 7.74
CA ARG A 101 -16.87 -11.97 8.50
C ARG A 101 -15.44 -12.47 8.29
N GLN A 102 -15.02 -12.60 7.03
CA GLN A 102 -13.66 -13.04 6.69
C GLN A 102 -12.59 -12.07 7.23
N ARG A 103 -12.83 -10.75 7.11
CA ARG A 103 -11.95 -9.74 7.73
C ARG A 103 -11.87 -9.92 9.23
N HIS A 104 -12.99 -10.14 9.91
CA HIS A 104 -12.97 -10.36 11.37
C HIS A 104 -12.14 -11.58 11.74
N GLU A 105 -12.25 -12.68 10.98
CA GLU A 105 -11.49 -13.90 11.18
C GLU A 105 -9.98 -13.69 10.98
N ALA A 106 -9.58 -13.01 9.91
CA ALA A 106 -8.19 -12.65 9.69
C ALA A 106 -7.64 -11.72 10.80
N LEU A 107 -8.45 -10.78 11.29
CA LEU A 107 -8.07 -9.90 12.40
C LEU A 107 -7.92 -10.65 13.73
N MET A 108 -8.72 -11.70 13.98
CA MET A 108 -8.53 -12.54 15.17
C MET A 108 -7.13 -13.20 15.17
N LEU A 109 -6.64 -13.67 14.01
CA LEU A 109 -5.28 -14.20 13.90
C LEU A 109 -4.23 -13.10 14.06
N PHE A 110 -4.43 -11.93 13.45
CA PHE A 110 -3.55 -10.78 13.65
C PHE A 110 -3.43 -10.41 15.14
N ASP A 111 -4.54 -10.37 15.87
CA ASP A 111 -4.57 -10.05 17.30
C ASP A 111 -3.74 -11.08 18.10
N VAL A 112 -3.83 -12.37 17.77
CA VAL A 112 -2.98 -13.40 18.39
C VAL A 112 -1.49 -13.12 18.16
N LEU A 113 -1.11 -12.84 16.91
CA LEU A 113 0.27 -12.65 16.52
C LEU A 113 0.88 -11.38 17.11
N ILE A 114 0.13 -10.26 17.14
CA ILE A 114 0.62 -8.99 17.69
C ILE A 114 0.78 -9.03 19.21
N HIS A 115 0.01 -9.89 19.89
CA HIS A 115 0.09 -10.05 21.34
C HIS A 115 1.17 -11.05 21.80
N CYS A 116 1.82 -11.79 20.91
CA CYS A 116 2.94 -12.68 21.25
C CYS A 116 4.12 -11.90 21.86
N LYS A 117 4.71 -12.40 22.95
CA LYS A 117 5.84 -11.77 23.64
C LYS A 117 7.22 -12.19 23.13
N ASP A 118 7.29 -13.33 22.45
CA ASP A 118 8.55 -13.92 21.97
C ASP A 118 8.38 -14.56 20.58
N TRP A 119 9.50 -14.72 19.88
CA TRP A 119 9.52 -15.26 18.52
C TRP A 119 8.97 -16.67 18.45
N ASN A 120 9.36 -17.54 19.40
CA ASN A 120 8.93 -18.93 19.39
C ASN A 120 7.40 -19.06 19.48
N THR A 121 6.74 -18.24 20.29
CA THR A 121 5.27 -18.18 20.38
C THR A 121 4.66 -17.63 19.11
N PHE A 122 5.23 -16.56 18.53
CA PHE A 122 4.77 -15.99 17.27
C PHE A 122 4.81 -17.02 16.13
N VAL A 123 5.98 -17.65 15.91
CA VAL A 123 6.17 -18.60 14.81
C VAL A 123 5.38 -19.89 15.02
N SER A 124 5.20 -20.35 16.25
CA SER A 124 4.41 -21.55 16.54
C SER A 124 2.91 -21.31 16.32
N ASN A 125 2.38 -20.14 16.71
CA ASN A 125 1.02 -19.73 16.37
C ASN A 125 0.85 -19.63 14.85
N ALA A 126 1.77 -18.96 14.15
CA ALA A 126 1.71 -18.84 12.71
C ALA A 126 1.73 -20.22 12.02
N ALA A 127 2.61 -21.13 12.43
CA ALA A 127 2.68 -22.48 11.89
C ALA A 127 1.39 -23.27 12.16
N TYR A 128 0.84 -23.18 13.37
CA TYR A 128 -0.42 -23.83 13.73
C TYR A 128 -1.59 -23.30 12.88
N PHE A 129 -1.83 -21.99 12.89
CA PHE A 129 -2.98 -21.42 12.17
C PHE A 129 -2.86 -21.49 10.65
N ARG A 130 -1.63 -21.55 10.08
CA ARG A 130 -1.43 -21.84 8.66
C ARG A 130 -2.10 -23.16 8.23
N GLN A 131 -2.09 -24.18 9.10
CA GLN A 131 -2.71 -25.47 8.78
C GLN A 131 -4.22 -25.50 9.08
N HIS A 132 -4.76 -24.56 9.85
CA HIS A 132 -6.11 -24.62 10.39
C HIS A 132 -7.04 -23.49 9.91
N MET A 133 -6.50 -22.45 9.26
CA MET A 133 -7.27 -21.32 8.72
C MET A 133 -7.18 -21.27 7.19
N ASN A 134 -8.07 -20.50 6.58
CA ASN A 134 -8.02 -20.17 5.18
C ASN A 134 -6.69 -19.48 4.83
N GLU A 135 -6.11 -19.88 3.70
CA GLU A 135 -4.81 -19.40 3.22
C GLU A 135 -4.74 -17.88 3.00
N GLY A 136 -5.84 -17.26 2.54
CA GLY A 136 -5.89 -15.82 2.31
C GLY A 136 -6.00 -15.04 3.61
N GLU A 137 -6.80 -15.52 4.57
CA GLU A 137 -6.88 -14.96 5.92
C GLU A 137 -5.52 -15.04 6.63
N PHE A 138 -4.86 -16.19 6.52
CA PHE A 138 -3.53 -16.42 7.07
C PHE A 138 -2.49 -15.47 6.47
N VAL A 139 -2.41 -15.39 5.14
CA VAL A 139 -1.45 -14.50 4.45
C VAL A 139 -1.69 -13.05 4.87
N TYR A 140 -2.94 -12.59 4.87
CA TYR A 140 -3.25 -11.23 5.31
C TYR A 140 -2.80 -10.96 6.75
N ALA A 141 -3.19 -11.85 7.68
CA ALA A 141 -2.86 -11.70 9.09
C ALA A 141 -1.34 -11.72 9.34
N LEU A 142 -0.61 -12.64 8.68
CA LEU A 142 0.83 -12.76 8.82
C LEU A 142 1.56 -11.54 8.25
N TYR A 143 1.19 -11.06 7.06
CA TYR A 143 1.80 -9.86 6.47
C TYR A 143 1.62 -8.65 7.38
N VAL A 144 0.40 -8.41 7.85
CA VAL A 144 0.10 -7.27 8.73
C VAL A 144 0.81 -7.43 10.07
N ALA A 145 0.87 -8.64 10.63
CA ALA A 145 1.59 -8.91 11.87
C ALA A 145 3.11 -8.69 11.73
N VAL A 146 3.73 -9.13 10.64
CA VAL A 146 5.17 -8.92 10.36
C VAL A 146 5.50 -7.43 10.22
N ILE A 147 4.61 -6.64 9.62
CA ILE A 147 4.78 -5.20 9.47
C ILE A 147 4.68 -4.46 10.82
N HIS A 148 3.77 -4.90 11.70
CA HIS A 148 3.42 -4.16 12.92
C HIS A 148 4.08 -4.68 14.20
N SER A 149 4.55 -5.93 14.22
CA SER A 149 5.15 -6.52 15.41
C SER A 149 6.60 -6.06 15.58
N PRO A 150 7.02 -5.71 16.81
CA PRO A 150 8.44 -5.46 17.09
C PRO A 150 9.28 -6.75 17.02
N LEU A 151 8.67 -7.94 17.09
CA LEU A 151 9.41 -9.22 17.02
C LEU A 151 10.00 -9.49 15.64
N THR A 152 9.41 -8.88 14.61
CA THR A 152 9.75 -9.05 13.19
C THR A 152 10.53 -7.86 12.63
N GLU A 153 11.14 -7.05 13.50
CA GLU A 153 12.05 -6.00 13.07
C GLU A 153 13.14 -6.61 12.17
N HIS A 154 13.39 -5.99 11.01
CA HIS A 154 14.31 -6.44 9.96
C HIS A 154 13.87 -7.65 9.10
N VAL A 155 12.70 -8.24 9.34
CA VAL A 155 12.15 -9.25 8.43
C VAL A 155 11.60 -8.58 7.18
N VAL A 156 12.05 -9.04 6.01
CA VAL A 156 11.59 -8.58 4.71
C VAL A 156 10.52 -9.53 4.18
N LEU A 157 9.32 -9.02 3.93
CA LEU A 157 8.24 -9.82 3.36
C LEU A 157 8.52 -10.11 1.87
N PRO A 158 8.28 -11.34 1.40
CA PRO A 158 8.29 -11.61 -0.02
C PRO A 158 7.18 -10.81 -0.72
N PRO A 159 7.35 -10.47 -2.00
CA PRO A 159 6.32 -9.77 -2.74
C PRO A 159 5.05 -10.63 -2.88
N LEU A 160 3.88 -10.01 -2.71
CA LEU A 160 2.60 -10.73 -2.79
C LEU A 160 2.33 -11.37 -4.16
N TYR A 161 2.95 -10.86 -5.24
CA TYR A 161 2.88 -11.45 -6.57
C TYR A 161 3.63 -12.78 -6.70
N GLU A 162 4.54 -13.12 -5.78
CA GLU A 162 5.16 -14.44 -5.69
C GLU A 162 4.41 -15.35 -4.71
N VAL A 163 3.82 -14.81 -3.65
CA VAL A 163 3.06 -15.58 -2.65
C VAL A 163 1.67 -15.97 -3.15
N THR A 164 0.95 -15.02 -3.75
CA THR A 164 -0.39 -15.20 -4.32
C THR A 164 -0.45 -14.74 -5.77
N PRO A 165 0.25 -15.40 -6.73
CA PRO A 165 0.38 -14.90 -8.09
C PRO A 165 -0.94 -14.65 -8.83
N HIS A 166 -2.00 -15.41 -8.48
CA HIS A 166 -3.34 -15.30 -9.05
C HIS A 166 -3.98 -13.90 -8.90
N LEU A 167 -3.57 -13.12 -7.89
CA LEU A 167 -4.16 -11.81 -7.57
C LEU A 167 -3.42 -10.63 -8.23
N PHE A 168 -2.19 -10.83 -8.73
CA PHE A 168 -1.25 -9.75 -9.00
C PHE A 168 -0.77 -9.69 -10.44
N THR A 169 -1.69 -9.92 -11.36
CA THR A 169 -1.63 -9.24 -12.64
C THR A 169 -2.01 -7.76 -12.41
N ASN A 170 -0.96 -6.95 -12.21
CA ASN A 170 -0.79 -5.52 -11.83
C ASN A 170 -0.89 -5.13 -10.34
N SER A 171 0.22 -4.56 -9.81
CA SER A 171 0.61 -4.65 -8.38
C SER A 171 1.06 -3.32 -7.70
N GLU A 172 1.00 -2.16 -8.35
CA GLU A 172 1.69 -0.94 -7.87
C GLU A 172 0.98 -0.20 -6.71
N VAL A 173 -0.31 -0.41 -6.50
CA VAL A 173 -1.13 0.39 -5.56
C VAL A 173 -0.86 0.05 -4.09
N ILE A 174 -0.54 -1.20 -3.79
CA ILE A 174 -0.46 -1.72 -2.42
C ILE A 174 0.76 -1.17 -1.66
N GLU A 175 1.89 -0.99 -2.33
CA GLU A 175 3.12 -0.49 -1.70
C GLU A 175 3.01 0.99 -1.28
N SER A 176 2.29 1.80 -2.07
CA SER A 176 2.06 3.22 -1.78
C SER A 176 1.14 3.44 -0.57
N ALA A 177 0.13 2.57 -0.40
CA ALA A 177 -0.77 2.62 0.75
C ALA A 177 -0.05 2.34 2.09
N TYR A 178 1.03 1.56 2.09
CA TYR A 178 1.78 1.25 3.30
C TYR A 178 2.64 2.42 3.82
N ARG A 179 3.27 3.19 2.91
CA ARG A 179 4.00 4.41 3.29
C ARG A 179 3.07 5.46 3.92
N ALA A 180 1.82 5.50 3.46
CA ALA A 180 0.77 6.34 4.03
C ALA A 180 0.42 5.98 5.48
N LYS A 181 0.28 4.69 5.82
CA LYS A 181 -0.12 4.26 7.18
C LYS A 181 0.90 4.62 8.27
N GLN A 182 2.18 4.80 7.92
CA GLN A 182 3.25 5.09 8.88
C GLN A 182 3.25 6.54 9.40
N THR A 183 2.47 7.44 8.80
CA THR A 183 2.36 8.81 9.32
C THR A 183 1.16 8.92 10.27
N GLN A 184 1.26 9.76 11.31
CA GLN A 184 0.19 10.01 12.28
C GLN A 184 -1.00 10.83 11.71
N LYS A 185 -1.30 10.66 10.41
CA LYS A 185 -2.35 11.33 9.63
C LYS A 185 -2.90 10.40 8.54
N PRO A 186 -3.64 9.35 8.91
CA PRO A 186 -4.07 8.32 7.99
C PRO A 186 -5.02 8.85 6.91
N GLY A 187 -5.97 9.73 7.25
CA GLY A 187 -6.95 10.27 6.32
C GLY A 187 -6.34 11.24 5.29
N GLU A 188 -5.41 12.11 5.72
CA GLU A 188 -4.69 13.02 4.80
C GLU A 188 -3.89 12.21 3.78
N ASN A 189 -3.25 11.13 4.24
CA ASN A 189 -2.47 10.28 3.37
C ASN A 189 -3.31 9.38 2.46
N PHE A 190 -4.46 8.91 2.95
CA PHE A 190 -5.45 8.23 2.12
C PHE A 190 -5.81 9.11 0.92
N PHE A 191 -6.12 10.39 1.16
CA PHE A 191 -6.37 11.34 0.10
C PHE A 191 -5.13 11.52 -0.80
N TRP A 192 -3.96 11.78 -0.23
CA TRP A 192 -2.74 12.09 -0.99
C TRP A 192 -2.30 10.94 -1.91
N VAL A 193 -2.29 9.70 -1.41
CA VAL A 193 -1.86 8.53 -2.20
C VAL A 193 -2.79 8.30 -3.38
N HIS A 194 -4.10 8.32 -3.16
CA HIS A 194 -5.04 8.13 -4.26
C HIS A 194 -4.99 9.28 -5.25
N HIS A 195 -4.82 10.51 -4.78
CA HIS A 195 -4.65 11.66 -5.66
C HIS A 195 -3.43 11.47 -6.57
N GLN A 196 -2.29 11.09 -5.98
CA GLN A 196 -1.04 10.81 -6.72
C GLN A 196 -1.19 9.66 -7.72
N LEU A 197 -1.97 8.62 -7.38
CA LEU A 197 -2.27 7.52 -8.31
C LEU A 197 -3.15 7.99 -9.48
N THR A 198 -4.20 8.78 -9.23
CA THR A 198 -5.04 9.34 -10.31
C THR A 198 -4.19 10.16 -11.27
N VAL A 199 -3.41 11.13 -10.77
CA VAL A 199 -2.69 12.05 -11.66
C VAL A 199 -1.56 11.36 -12.42
N ARG A 200 -0.96 10.30 -11.86
CA ARG A 200 -0.03 9.43 -12.57
C ARG A 200 -0.73 8.65 -13.67
N PHE A 201 -1.89 8.07 -13.39
CA PHE A 201 -2.69 7.37 -14.40
C PHE A 201 -3.13 8.30 -15.54
N ASP A 202 -3.58 9.52 -15.22
CA ASP A 202 -3.93 10.53 -16.23
C ASP A 202 -2.72 10.96 -17.06
N ALA A 203 -1.52 11.04 -16.48
CA ALA A 203 -0.30 11.31 -17.25
C ALA A 203 0.02 10.19 -18.25
N GLU A 204 -0.22 8.93 -17.88
CA GLU A 204 -0.10 7.80 -18.81
C GLU A 204 -1.17 7.86 -19.91
N ARG A 205 -2.41 8.23 -19.58
CA ARG A 205 -3.49 8.44 -20.56
C ARG A 205 -3.12 9.52 -21.57
N LEU A 206 -2.65 10.67 -21.11
CA LEU A 206 -2.20 11.77 -21.96
C LEU A 206 -1.03 11.35 -22.86
N SER A 207 -0.09 10.56 -22.33
CA SER A 207 1.03 10.00 -23.11
C SER A 207 0.57 9.03 -24.20
N ASN A 208 -0.65 8.51 -24.09
CA ASN A 208 -1.30 7.61 -25.06
C ASN A 208 -2.48 8.28 -25.81
N TYR A 209 -2.53 9.62 -25.87
CA TYR A 209 -3.55 10.39 -26.59
C TYR A 209 -4.99 10.17 -26.11
N LEU A 210 -5.14 9.82 -24.83
CA LEU A 210 -6.44 9.66 -24.18
C LEU A 210 -6.72 10.88 -23.30
N ASP A 211 -7.99 11.28 -23.26
CA ASP A 211 -8.44 12.31 -22.32
C ASP A 211 -8.30 11.82 -20.87
N PRO A 212 -8.17 12.71 -19.88
CA PRO A 212 -8.23 12.33 -18.46
C PRO A 212 -9.47 11.50 -18.11
N VAL A 213 -9.42 10.77 -17.01
CA VAL A 213 -10.58 9.98 -16.56
C VAL A 213 -11.79 10.85 -16.27
N GLU A 214 -12.97 10.34 -16.62
CA GLU A 214 -14.24 10.97 -16.23
C GLU A 214 -14.64 10.52 -14.82
N GLU A 215 -15.27 11.44 -14.09
CA GLU A 215 -15.86 11.12 -12.78
C GLU A 215 -17.00 10.11 -12.93
N LEU A 216 -17.02 9.12 -12.03
CA LEU A 216 -18.16 8.21 -11.90
C LEU A 216 -19.41 9.02 -11.49
N SER A 217 -20.59 8.50 -11.82
CA SER A 217 -21.83 9.05 -11.28
C SER A 217 -22.83 7.92 -11.08
N TRP A 218 -23.43 7.86 -9.90
CA TRP A 218 -24.36 6.79 -9.53
C TRP A 218 -25.64 6.75 -10.39
N ASP A 219 -25.97 7.87 -11.05
CA ASP A 219 -27.14 8.05 -11.91
C ASP A 219 -26.81 7.93 -13.41
N LYS A 220 -25.55 7.64 -13.78
CA LYS A 220 -25.12 7.47 -15.16
C LYS A 220 -24.54 6.06 -15.38
N PRO A 221 -24.62 5.54 -16.62
CA PRO A 221 -23.98 4.28 -16.94
C PRO A 221 -22.46 4.40 -16.87
N ILE A 222 -21.81 3.32 -16.45
CA ILE A 222 -20.38 3.12 -16.56
C ILE A 222 -20.09 2.79 -18.03
N VAL A 223 -19.59 3.77 -18.78
CA VAL A 223 -19.37 3.63 -20.22
C VAL A 223 -18.34 2.53 -20.53
N GLN A 224 -17.26 2.45 -19.75
CA GLN A 224 -16.17 1.48 -19.94
C GLN A 224 -16.31 0.28 -19.00
N GLY A 225 -16.59 -0.86 -19.62
CA GLY A 225 -16.54 -2.17 -19.01
C GLY A 225 -15.12 -2.62 -18.71
N PHE A 226 -15.01 -3.81 -18.13
CA PHE A 226 -13.73 -4.44 -17.82
C PHE A 226 -13.87 -5.95 -17.78
N ALA A 227 -13.02 -6.65 -18.52
CA ALA A 227 -12.90 -8.10 -18.46
C ALA A 227 -11.55 -8.44 -17.79
N PRO A 228 -11.54 -8.93 -16.54
CA PRO A 228 -10.30 -9.12 -15.80
C PRO A 228 -9.36 -10.16 -16.42
N HIS A 229 -9.89 -11.16 -17.11
CA HIS A 229 -9.14 -12.31 -17.63
C HIS A 229 -8.29 -13.05 -16.58
N THR A 230 -8.68 -12.93 -15.31
CA THR A 230 -8.03 -13.55 -14.15
C THR A 230 -8.95 -14.58 -13.49
N THR A 231 -8.38 -15.47 -12.68
CA THR A 231 -9.11 -16.51 -11.95
C THR A 231 -8.56 -16.61 -10.54
N TYR A 232 -9.43 -16.76 -9.54
CA TYR A 232 -9.01 -17.13 -8.19
C TYR A 232 -8.40 -18.54 -8.22
N LYS A 233 -7.44 -18.83 -7.33
CA LYS A 233 -6.98 -20.22 -7.13
C LYS A 233 -8.15 -21.14 -6.76
N TYR A 234 -9.02 -20.65 -5.88
CA TYR A 234 -10.29 -21.27 -5.52
C TYR A 234 -11.39 -20.19 -5.50
N GLY A 235 -12.44 -20.36 -6.30
CA GLY A 235 -13.51 -19.35 -6.43
C GLY A 235 -13.96 -19.08 -7.87
N GLY A 236 -13.20 -19.58 -8.86
CA GLY A 236 -13.54 -19.44 -10.28
C GLY A 236 -13.02 -18.15 -10.89
N GLN A 237 -13.58 -17.79 -12.04
CA GLN A 237 -13.13 -16.63 -12.81
C GLN A 237 -13.61 -15.33 -12.16
N PHE A 238 -12.80 -14.28 -12.24
CA PHE A 238 -13.24 -12.96 -11.83
C PHE A 238 -14.43 -12.48 -12.69
N PRO A 239 -15.42 -11.81 -12.09
CA PRO A 239 -16.56 -11.30 -12.83
C PRO A 239 -16.13 -10.23 -13.83
N SER A 240 -16.67 -10.29 -15.06
CA SER A 240 -16.54 -9.23 -16.04
C SER A 240 -17.67 -8.21 -15.90
N ARG A 241 -17.39 -6.96 -16.24
CA ARG A 241 -18.36 -5.88 -16.32
C ARG A 241 -18.51 -5.44 -17.78
N PRO A 242 -19.71 -5.50 -18.38
CA PRO A 242 -19.92 -5.03 -19.75
C PRO A 242 -19.83 -3.50 -19.85
N ASP A 243 -19.65 -3.01 -21.08
CA ASP A 243 -19.72 -1.58 -21.39
C ASP A 243 -21.15 -1.04 -21.21
N ASN A 244 -21.25 0.24 -20.86
CA ASN A 244 -22.51 0.98 -20.72
C ASN A 244 -23.51 0.34 -19.75
N VAL A 245 -23.01 -0.12 -18.60
CA VAL A 245 -23.85 -0.74 -17.55
C VAL A 245 -24.29 0.30 -16.53
N ASP A 246 -25.57 0.29 -16.18
CA ASP A 246 -26.09 1.12 -15.08
C ASP A 246 -25.71 0.52 -13.72
N PHE A 247 -25.61 1.37 -12.70
CA PHE A 247 -25.49 0.88 -11.33
C PHE A 247 -26.77 0.14 -10.93
N GLU A 248 -26.61 -0.97 -10.21
CA GLU A 248 -27.69 -1.75 -9.64
C GLU A 248 -27.47 -1.92 -8.13
N ASP A 249 -28.57 -2.08 -7.38
CA ASP A 249 -28.50 -2.43 -5.96
C ASP A 249 -27.86 -3.81 -5.81
N VAL A 250 -26.99 -3.96 -4.81
CA VAL A 250 -26.32 -5.23 -4.52
C VAL A 250 -26.82 -5.76 -3.19
N ASP A 251 -27.52 -6.90 -3.24
CA ASP A 251 -28.12 -7.53 -2.08
C ASP A 251 -27.08 -7.87 -1.00
N GLY A 252 -27.36 -7.48 0.25
CA GLY A 252 -26.47 -7.69 1.40
C GLY A 252 -25.24 -6.79 1.42
N VAL A 253 -25.11 -5.88 0.46
CA VAL A 253 -23.95 -4.98 0.26
C VAL A 253 -24.40 -3.54 0.44
N ALA A 254 -25.02 -2.95 -0.58
CA ALA A 254 -25.43 -1.55 -0.57
C ALA A 254 -26.49 -1.30 -1.63
N ARG A 255 -27.34 -0.30 -1.36
CA ARG A 255 -28.27 0.24 -2.36
C ARG A 255 -27.71 1.55 -2.90
N ILE A 256 -27.94 1.83 -4.18
CA ILE A 256 -27.50 3.07 -4.85
C ILE A 256 -28.01 4.30 -4.09
N ARG A 257 -29.25 4.24 -3.60
CA ARG A 257 -29.84 5.29 -2.78
C ARG A 257 -29.01 5.60 -1.54
N ASP A 258 -28.48 4.59 -0.87
CA ASP A 258 -27.71 4.77 0.35
C ASP A 258 -26.35 5.43 0.03
N LEU A 259 -25.73 5.06 -1.09
CA LEU A 259 -24.49 5.66 -1.60
C LEU A 259 -24.67 7.14 -1.97
N LEU A 260 -25.77 7.49 -2.65
CA LEU A 260 -26.14 8.88 -2.94
C LEU A 260 -26.35 9.71 -1.66
N ILE A 261 -26.97 9.13 -0.63
CA ILE A 261 -27.18 9.81 0.66
C ILE A 261 -25.84 10.03 1.38
N ILE A 262 -24.95 9.03 1.39
CA ILE A 262 -23.61 9.15 1.96
C ILE A 262 -22.85 10.28 1.26
N GLU A 263 -22.84 10.30 -0.07
CA GLU A 263 -22.20 11.35 -0.84
C GLU A 263 -22.76 12.74 -0.52
N SER A 264 -24.09 12.88 -0.48
CA SER A 264 -24.75 14.14 -0.12
C SER A 264 -24.34 14.62 1.27
N ARG A 265 -24.24 13.72 2.26
CA ARG A 265 -23.84 14.08 3.63
C ARG A 265 -22.41 14.57 3.70
N ILE A 266 -21.49 13.95 2.95
CA ILE A 266 -20.09 14.39 2.87
C ILE A 266 -20.03 15.78 2.24
N ARG A 267 -20.75 15.99 1.13
CA ARG A 267 -20.85 17.31 0.46
C ARG A 267 -21.41 18.38 1.39
N ASP A 268 -22.47 18.06 2.12
CA ASP A 268 -23.08 18.97 3.08
C ASP A 268 -22.07 19.31 4.18
N ALA A 269 -21.37 18.33 4.76
CA ALA A 269 -20.40 18.57 5.82
C ALA A 269 -19.26 19.50 5.35
N ILE A 270 -18.74 19.28 4.14
CA ILE A 270 -17.74 20.15 3.51
C ILE A 270 -18.30 21.56 3.31
N ALA A 271 -19.51 21.69 2.73
CA ALA A 271 -20.14 22.98 2.50
C ALA A 271 -20.43 23.77 3.79
N HIS A 272 -20.74 23.08 4.89
CA HIS A 272 -20.94 23.69 6.20
C HIS A 272 -19.62 24.05 6.91
N GLY A 273 -18.49 23.44 6.52
CA GLY A 273 -17.20 23.60 7.18
C GLY A 273 -17.07 22.82 8.50
N TYR A 274 -17.97 21.87 8.79
CA TYR A 274 -17.88 20.99 9.95
C TYR A 274 -18.52 19.63 9.72
N ILE A 275 -18.04 18.60 10.41
CA ILE A 275 -18.71 17.30 10.52
C ILE A 275 -19.48 17.19 11.85
N VAL A 276 -20.47 16.31 11.92
CA VAL A 276 -21.22 16.03 13.16
C VAL A 276 -20.85 14.65 13.68
N ASP A 277 -20.37 14.57 14.92
CA ASP A 277 -20.02 13.30 15.56
C ASP A 277 -21.26 12.53 16.07
N LYS A 278 -21.04 11.33 16.62
CA LYS A 278 -22.13 10.48 17.15
C LYS A 278 -22.89 11.10 18.33
N ALA A 279 -22.28 12.02 19.06
CA ALA A 279 -22.88 12.73 20.18
C ALA A 279 -23.60 14.02 19.73
N GLY A 280 -23.52 14.37 18.44
CA GLY A 280 -24.10 15.59 17.87
C GLY A 280 -23.18 16.80 17.96
N ASN A 281 -21.91 16.65 18.34
CA ASN A 281 -20.97 17.76 18.39
C ASN A 281 -20.46 18.11 16.99
N HIS A 282 -20.24 19.39 16.75
CA HIS A 282 -19.64 19.88 15.52
C HIS A 282 -18.12 19.82 15.64
N ILE A 283 -17.47 19.17 14.68
CA ILE A 283 -16.02 19.15 14.51
C ILE A 283 -15.69 20.03 13.32
N ASP A 284 -15.04 21.17 13.58
CA ASP A 284 -14.57 22.09 12.55
C ASP A 284 -13.54 21.41 11.63
N ILE A 285 -13.75 21.54 10.32
CA ILE A 285 -12.83 21.04 9.29
C ILE A 285 -12.19 22.18 8.49
N MET A 286 -12.43 23.45 8.83
CA MET A 286 -11.81 24.61 8.18
C MET A 286 -10.43 24.93 8.80
N ASN A 287 -9.64 23.89 9.03
CA ASN A 287 -8.33 23.96 9.69
C ASN A 287 -7.36 22.91 9.13
N GLU A 288 -6.11 22.92 9.60
CA GLU A 288 -5.02 22.05 9.10
C GLU A 288 -5.27 20.55 9.30
N ARG A 289 -6.25 20.15 10.12
CA ARG A 289 -6.65 18.74 10.33
C ARG A 289 -7.93 18.36 9.60
N GLY A 290 -8.58 19.31 8.93
CA GLY A 290 -9.84 19.06 8.24
C GLY A 290 -9.75 17.95 7.20
N ILE A 291 -8.67 17.93 6.41
CA ILE A 291 -8.46 16.92 5.37
C ILE A 291 -8.26 15.51 5.96
N ASP A 292 -7.61 15.40 7.12
CA ASP A 292 -7.41 14.13 7.81
C ASP A 292 -8.75 13.57 8.32
N VAL A 293 -9.56 14.43 8.92
CA VAL A 293 -10.92 14.10 9.37
C VAL A 293 -11.83 13.72 8.20
N LEU A 294 -11.75 14.43 7.07
CA LEU A 294 -12.50 14.10 5.86
C LEU A 294 -12.06 12.75 5.28
N GLY A 295 -10.74 12.50 5.20
CA GLY A 295 -10.20 11.22 4.76
C GLY A 295 -10.70 10.05 5.59
N ASP A 296 -10.70 10.19 6.93
CA ASP A 296 -11.23 9.17 7.84
C ASP A 296 -12.72 8.88 7.62
N VAL A 297 -13.54 9.92 7.40
CA VAL A 297 -14.98 9.77 7.12
C VAL A 297 -15.23 9.12 5.76
N ILE A 298 -14.42 9.44 4.75
CA ILE A 298 -14.59 8.95 3.38
C ILE A 298 -14.09 7.52 3.23
N GLU A 299 -12.90 7.20 3.73
CA GLU A 299 -12.40 5.82 3.78
C GLU A 299 -13.30 4.94 4.66
N SER A 300 -13.95 5.55 5.66
CA SER A 300 -14.55 4.84 6.79
C SER A 300 -13.50 3.96 7.49
N SER A 301 -12.33 4.54 7.77
CA SER A 301 -11.25 3.89 8.53
C SER A 301 -11.78 3.42 9.88
N CYS A 302 -11.12 2.50 10.60
CA CYS A 302 -11.63 1.95 11.87
C CYS A 302 -11.97 3.02 12.96
N ILE A 303 -11.63 4.29 12.75
CA ILE A 303 -12.06 5.45 13.54
C ILE A 303 -13.51 5.89 13.19
N ALA A 304 -13.96 5.69 11.94
CA ALA A 304 -15.32 5.90 11.46
C ALA A 304 -16.07 4.57 11.30
N LEU A 305 -16.97 4.28 12.23
CA LEU A 305 -17.73 3.04 12.27
C LEU A 305 -18.62 2.79 11.02
N THR A 306 -18.61 1.52 10.59
CA THR A 306 -19.59 0.71 9.82
C THR A 306 -19.28 0.36 8.35
N SER A 307 -19.01 -0.94 8.17
CA SER A 307 -19.21 -1.85 7.02
C SER A 307 -19.92 -1.31 5.77
N SER A 308 -19.30 -1.44 4.58
CA SER A 308 -19.55 -2.55 3.61
C SER A 308 -18.87 -2.33 2.23
N THR A 309 -18.10 -3.35 1.81
CA THR A 309 -17.92 -3.89 0.43
C THR A 309 -17.45 -3.03 -0.75
N MET A 310 -16.26 -3.36 -1.27
CA MET A 310 -15.97 -3.49 -2.72
C MET A 310 -14.71 -4.36 -2.91
N GLU A 311 -14.81 -5.49 -3.60
CA GLU A 311 -13.65 -6.28 -4.03
C GLU A 311 -13.22 -5.88 -5.44
N LEU A 312 -11.94 -5.54 -5.59
CA LEU A 312 -11.22 -5.20 -6.83
C LEU A 312 -11.75 -4.02 -7.68
N CYS A 313 -12.84 -3.38 -7.27
CA CYS A 313 -13.15 -2.00 -7.66
C CYS A 313 -12.54 -0.96 -6.72
N THR A 314 -11.70 -1.35 -5.76
CA THR A 314 -11.05 -0.42 -4.81
C THR A 314 -10.11 0.57 -5.45
N ILE A 315 -9.60 0.32 -6.66
CA ILE A 315 -8.94 1.38 -7.41
C ILE A 315 -9.99 2.33 -7.98
N LEU A 316 -11.02 1.86 -8.69
CA LEU A 316 -12.01 2.71 -9.35
C LEU A 316 -12.93 3.49 -8.41
N LEU A 317 -13.42 2.90 -7.32
CA LEU A 317 -14.26 3.62 -6.34
C LEU A 317 -13.43 4.56 -5.48
N THR A 318 -12.18 4.21 -5.18
CA THR A 318 -11.32 5.13 -4.42
C THR A 318 -10.78 6.26 -5.30
N LEU A 319 -10.43 5.99 -6.55
CA LEU A 319 -10.19 7.01 -7.58
C LEU A 319 -11.44 7.90 -7.72
N TYR A 320 -12.64 7.32 -7.78
CA TYR A 320 -13.90 8.09 -7.83
C TYR A 320 -14.11 8.99 -6.60
N LEU A 321 -13.96 8.45 -5.39
CA LEU A 321 -14.15 9.23 -4.16
C LEU A 321 -13.11 10.34 -4.06
N VAL A 322 -11.88 10.08 -4.50
CA VAL A 322 -10.79 11.05 -4.49
C VAL A 322 -10.99 12.11 -5.56
N ASP A 323 -11.37 11.76 -6.79
CA ASP A 323 -11.73 12.73 -7.84
C ASP A 323 -12.88 13.65 -7.40
N ARG A 324 -13.85 13.12 -6.66
CA ARG A 324 -14.94 13.91 -6.07
C ARG A 324 -14.45 14.85 -4.96
N VAL A 325 -13.55 14.41 -4.08
CA VAL A 325 -12.93 15.27 -3.05
C VAL A 325 -12.08 16.37 -3.71
N ILE A 326 -11.30 16.00 -4.73
CA ILE A 326 -10.51 16.92 -5.55
C ILE A 326 -11.43 17.96 -6.19
N LEU A 327 -12.54 17.55 -6.80
CA LEU A 327 -13.52 18.45 -7.38
C LEU A 327 -14.15 19.36 -6.29
N MET A 328 -14.45 18.82 -5.12
CA MET A 328 -15.02 19.60 -4.01
C MET A 328 -14.04 20.66 -3.51
N GLU A 329 -12.75 20.35 -3.38
CA GLU A 329 -11.73 21.36 -3.08
C GLU A 329 -11.53 22.36 -4.22
N ARG A 330 -11.53 21.90 -5.50
CA ARG A 330 -11.47 22.77 -6.69
C ARG A 330 -12.64 23.76 -6.74
N THR A 331 -13.84 23.30 -6.44
CA THR A 331 -15.08 24.08 -6.56
C THR A 331 -15.32 25.02 -5.39
N GLN A 332 -14.88 24.65 -4.18
CA GLN A 332 -15.13 25.50 -3.01
C GLN A 332 -14.07 26.56 -2.75
N GLY A 333 -12.83 26.44 -3.25
CA GLY A 333 -11.77 27.43 -2.98
C GLY A 333 -11.59 27.76 -1.48
N GLN A 334 -12.02 26.83 -0.62
CA GLN A 334 -12.38 27.09 0.77
C GLN A 334 -11.21 26.88 1.73
N SER A 335 -10.13 26.24 1.27
CA SER A 335 -8.87 26.29 1.98
C SER A 335 -8.33 27.72 1.87
N PRO A 336 -8.05 28.42 2.98
CA PRO A 336 -7.65 29.82 2.93
C PRO A 336 -6.44 29.96 2.00
N SER A 337 -6.63 30.68 0.89
CA SER A 337 -5.59 30.93 -0.11
C SER A 337 -4.30 31.27 0.63
N LEU A 338 -3.20 30.53 0.38
CA LEU A 338 -1.93 30.82 1.02
C LEU A 338 -1.56 32.28 0.71
N HIS A 339 -1.62 33.12 1.74
CA HIS A 339 -1.24 34.51 1.62
C HIS A 339 0.25 34.56 1.24
N SER A 340 0.65 35.47 0.35
CA SER A 340 2.03 35.58 -0.16
C SER A 340 3.13 35.66 0.93
N GLY A 341 2.77 36.03 2.16
CA GLY A 341 3.65 36.00 3.33
C GLY A 341 3.94 34.61 3.92
N ARG A 342 3.23 33.55 3.52
CA ARG A 342 3.41 32.16 4.02
C ARG A 342 4.17 31.23 3.08
N THR A 343 4.35 31.61 1.80
CA THR A 343 5.09 30.81 0.81
C THR A 343 6.53 31.25 0.64
N THR A 344 6.90 32.41 1.19
CA THR A 344 8.25 32.97 1.04
C THR A 344 9.20 32.36 2.07
N PHE A 345 10.20 31.64 1.58
CA PHE A 345 11.35 31.28 2.39
C PHE A 345 12.36 32.45 2.39
N ALA A 346 12.05 33.50 3.15
CA ALA A 346 12.80 34.76 3.11
C ALA A 346 14.31 34.53 3.20
N GLY A 347 15.11 35.10 2.29
CA GLY A 347 16.57 34.93 2.28
C GLY A 347 17.08 33.65 1.62
N VAL A 348 16.21 32.75 1.15
CA VAL A 348 16.58 31.60 0.31
C VAL A 348 15.88 31.74 -1.05
N SER A 349 16.63 31.62 -2.15
CA SER A 349 16.10 31.64 -3.52
C SER A 349 16.56 30.43 -4.32
N VAL A 350 15.70 29.95 -5.20
CA VAL A 350 16.07 29.00 -6.25
C VAL A 350 16.50 29.81 -7.47
N ASP A 351 17.76 29.64 -7.87
CA ASP A 351 18.38 30.43 -8.94
C ASP A 351 18.23 29.74 -10.30
N SER A 352 18.35 28.40 -10.30
CA SER A 352 18.24 27.61 -11.52
C SER A 352 17.77 26.19 -11.22
N VAL A 353 17.09 25.58 -12.19
CA VAL A 353 16.74 24.15 -12.20
C VAL A 353 17.15 23.59 -13.55
N ALA A 354 17.92 22.51 -13.55
CA ALA A 354 18.40 21.83 -14.73
C ALA A 354 18.26 20.31 -14.57
N ILE A 355 18.11 19.61 -15.70
CA ILE A 355 18.12 18.14 -15.74
C ILE A 355 19.42 17.69 -16.41
N GLU A 356 20.20 16.89 -15.70
CA GLU A 356 21.38 16.22 -16.24
C GLU A 356 21.01 14.78 -16.64
N GLY A 357 21.30 14.41 -17.88
CA GLY A 357 20.82 13.16 -18.47
C GLY A 357 19.63 13.40 -19.39
N LYS A 358 19.01 12.31 -19.85
CA LYS A 358 17.83 12.38 -20.70
C LYS A 358 16.66 11.71 -20.00
N LEU A 359 15.50 12.33 -20.07
CA LEU A 359 14.24 11.72 -19.64
C LEU A 359 13.81 10.73 -20.73
N GLU A 360 14.18 9.47 -20.56
CA GLU A 360 13.88 8.40 -21.51
C GLU A 360 13.25 7.22 -20.76
N THR A 361 12.04 6.83 -21.17
CA THR A 361 11.38 5.62 -20.73
C THR A 361 11.64 4.48 -21.71
N TYR A 362 11.59 3.24 -21.22
CA TYR A 362 11.72 2.02 -22.01
C TYR A 362 10.94 0.88 -21.35
N PHE A 363 10.70 -0.19 -22.10
CA PHE A 363 10.17 -1.43 -21.53
C PHE A 363 11.31 -2.43 -21.34
N GLU A 364 11.31 -3.13 -20.21
CA GLU A 364 12.22 -4.24 -19.94
C GLU A 364 11.45 -5.47 -19.45
N ASP A 365 12.01 -6.65 -19.72
CA ASP A 365 11.42 -7.91 -19.27
C ASP A 365 11.69 -8.10 -17.77
N PHE A 366 10.62 -8.24 -17.00
CA PHE A 366 10.68 -8.57 -15.58
C PHE A 366 10.24 -10.02 -15.37
N GLU A 367 11.12 -10.83 -14.79
CA GLU A 367 10.87 -12.23 -14.46
C GLU A 367 10.42 -12.37 -13.01
N TYR A 368 9.36 -13.15 -12.77
CA TYR A 368 8.97 -13.55 -11.41
C TYR A 368 8.48 -14.99 -11.35
N ASN A 369 8.53 -15.56 -10.15
CA ASN A 369 8.30 -16.98 -9.90
C ASN A 369 6.81 -17.30 -9.68
N LEU A 370 6.30 -18.35 -10.32
CA LEU A 370 4.93 -18.85 -10.25
C LEU A 370 4.78 -20.15 -9.45
N ILE A 371 5.82 -20.59 -8.75
CA ILE A 371 5.88 -21.87 -8.04
C ILE A 371 4.76 -22.04 -7.00
N ASN A 372 4.29 -20.94 -6.39
CA ASN A 372 3.17 -20.97 -5.45
C ASN A 372 1.80 -21.06 -6.12
N ALA A 373 1.70 -20.85 -7.43
CA ALA A 373 0.44 -20.95 -8.15
C ALA A 373 0.10 -22.41 -8.53
N VAL A 374 1.14 -23.22 -8.79
CA VAL A 374 0.98 -24.61 -9.22
C VAL A 374 0.78 -25.56 -8.05
N ASP A 375 -0.07 -26.55 -8.24
CA ASP A 375 -0.19 -27.67 -7.31
C ASP A 375 0.99 -28.62 -7.51
N ASP A 376 1.47 -29.20 -6.42
CA ASP A 376 2.53 -30.20 -6.43
C ASP A 376 2.21 -31.36 -5.48
N THR A 377 3.13 -32.31 -5.45
CA THR A 377 3.09 -33.45 -4.52
C THR A 377 4.47 -33.64 -3.92
N GLU A 378 4.55 -34.08 -2.67
CA GLU A 378 5.84 -34.31 -1.95
C GLU A 378 6.79 -35.28 -2.67
N GLN A 379 6.29 -36.07 -3.63
CA GLN A 379 7.04 -37.09 -4.37
C GLN A 379 7.72 -36.56 -5.64
N ILE A 380 7.32 -35.38 -6.11
CA ILE A 380 7.83 -34.79 -7.35
C ILE A 380 8.62 -33.54 -6.96
N ALA A 381 9.89 -33.49 -7.36
CA ALA A 381 10.69 -32.30 -7.17
C ALA A 381 10.06 -31.13 -7.93
N ASP A 382 10.02 -29.96 -7.28
CA ASP A 382 9.56 -28.75 -7.93
C ASP A 382 10.44 -28.46 -9.16
N VAL A 383 9.80 -27.93 -10.19
CA VAL A 383 10.46 -27.35 -11.34
C VAL A 383 10.36 -25.84 -11.20
N ASP A 384 11.43 -25.12 -11.52
CA ASP A 384 11.38 -23.66 -11.57
C ASP A 384 10.41 -23.23 -12.68
N ILE A 385 9.34 -22.56 -12.28
CA ILE A 385 8.34 -22.00 -13.20
C ILE A 385 8.33 -20.50 -13.00
N SER A 386 8.78 -19.78 -14.02
CA SER A 386 8.75 -18.32 -14.05
C SER A 386 7.92 -17.82 -15.22
N THR A 387 7.52 -16.56 -15.14
CA THR A 387 6.91 -15.83 -16.26
C THR A 387 7.60 -14.48 -16.45
N TYR A 388 7.51 -13.97 -17.66
CA TYR A 388 8.05 -12.67 -18.03
C TYR A 388 6.91 -11.70 -18.31
N VAL A 389 7.04 -10.48 -17.81
CA VAL A 389 6.14 -9.37 -18.12
C VAL A 389 6.95 -8.14 -18.51
N PRO A 390 6.68 -7.50 -19.66
CA PRO A 390 7.28 -6.22 -19.97
C PRO A 390 6.80 -5.16 -18.98
N ARG A 391 7.72 -4.51 -18.27
CA ARG A 391 7.43 -3.40 -17.35
C ARG A 391 8.03 -2.11 -17.87
N LEU A 392 7.29 -1.02 -17.69
CA LEU A 392 7.79 0.33 -17.97
C LEU A 392 8.91 0.65 -16.97
N ASN A 393 10.02 1.19 -17.47
CA ASN A 393 11.15 1.67 -16.69
C ASN A 393 11.69 2.98 -17.32
N HIS A 394 12.64 3.64 -16.66
CA HIS A 394 13.28 4.86 -17.13
C HIS A 394 14.79 4.83 -16.90
N LYS A 395 15.53 5.61 -17.69
CA LYS A 395 16.97 5.82 -17.45
C LYS A 395 17.18 6.75 -16.27
N ASP A 396 18.30 6.59 -15.59
CA ASP A 396 18.75 7.52 -14.56
C ASP A 396 18.94 8.93 -15.13
N PHE A 397 18.44 9.92 -14.37
CA PHE A 397 18.68 11.33 -14.59
C PHE A 397 18.87 12.05 -13.26
N LYS A 398 19.36 13.29 -13.28
CA LYS A 398 19.54 14.10 -12.08
C LYS A 398 18.87 15.45 -12.24
N ILE A 399 18.16 15.90 -11.20
CA ILE A 399 17.61 17.26 -11.14
C ILE A 399 18.55 18.12 -10.31
N LYS A 400 19.30 19.00 -10.99
CA LYS A 400 20.18 19.97 -10.36
C LYS A 400 19.41 21.24 -10.05
N VAL A 401 19.38 21.61 -8.77
CA VAL A 401 18.72 22.84 -8.30
C VAL A 401 19.77 23.73 -7.65
N ASP A 402 20.08 24.86 -8.28
CA ASP A 402 20.98 25.85 -7.71
C ASP A 402 20.20 26.74 -6.74
N VAL A 403 20.64 26.80 -5.48
CA VAL A 403 20.00 27.54 -4.39
C VAL A 403 20.96 28.54 -3.79
N SER A 404 20.49 29.77 -3.59
CA SER A 404 21.19 30.83 -2.86
C SER A 404 20.60 31.01 -1.47
N ASN A 405 21.45 31.03 -0.45
CA ASN A 405 21.07 31.32 0.94
C ASN A 405 21.82 32.56 1.44
N ASN A 406 21.05 33.61 1.77
CA ASN A 406 21.53 34.92 2.20
C ASN A 406 21.30 35.20 3.69
N LYS A 407 20.96 34.18 4.51
CA LYS A 407 20.61 34.36 5.92
C LYS A 407 21.79 34.52 6.89
N GLY A 408 23.04 34.42 6.44
CA GLY A 408 24.20 34.42 7.34
C GLY A 408 24.45 33.10 8.08
N GLU A 409 23.53 32.14 8.01
CA GLU A 409 23.58 30.85 8.71
C GLU A 409 23.06 29.70 7.85
N GLU A 410 23.43 28.46 8.22
CA GLU A 410 22.93 27.24 7.58
C GLU A 410 21.47 27.00 7.99
N VAL A 411 20.60 26.77 7.01
CA VAL A 411 19.16 26.65 7.26
C VAL A 411 18.68 25.31 6.72
N LEU A 412 17.87 24.61 7.51
CA LEU A 412 17.20 23.39 7.07
C LEU A 412 16.07 23.76 6.09
N ALA A 413 16.15 23.25 4.88
CA ALA A 413 15.14 23.38 3.84
C ALA A 413 14.51 22.01 3.56
N THR A 414 13.21 22.01 3.25
CA THR A 414 12.55 20.85 2.62
C THR A 414 12.44 21.14 1.14
N VAL A 415 13.04 20.31 0.30
CA VAL A 415 12.90 20.38 -1.16
C VAL A 415 11.78 19.44 -1.55
N ARG A 416 10.85 19.93 -2.38
CA ARG A 416 9.77 19.14 -2.98
C ARG A 416 9.78 19.35 -4.48
N ILE A 417 9.79 18.27 -5.24
CA ILE A 417 9.84 18.30 -6.69
C ILE A 417 8.54 17.71 -7.22
N PHE A 418 7.90 18.45 -8.12
CA PHE A 418 6.67 18.03 -8.78
C PHE A 418 6.83 18.13 -10.30
N ALA A 419 6.14 17.26 -11.03
CA ALA A 419 6.00 17.32 -12.48
C ALA A 419 4.52 17.26 -12.87
N TRP A 420 4.12 18.01 -13.90
CA TRP A 420 2.76 17.95 -14.43
C TRP A 420 2.74 18.14 -15.95
N PRO A 421 1.73 17.59 -16.65
CA PRO A 421 1.58 17.77 -18.09
C PRO A 421 1.33 19.24 -18.44
N HIS A 422 2.06 19.79 -19.41
CA HIS A 422 1.90 21.20 -19.80
C HIS A 422 0.69 21.44 -20.70
N LEU A 423 0.26 20.41 -21.43
CA LEU A 423 -0.81 20.45 -22.41
C LEU A 423 -1.80 19.33 -22.11
N ASP A 424 -3.08 19.60 -22.34
CA ASP A 424 -4.10 18.55 -22.41
C ASP A 424 -4.03 17.82 -23.77
N ASN A 425 -4.91 16.82 -23.95
CA ASN A 425 -5.00 16.02 -25.17
C ASN A 425 -5.41 16.85 -26.41
N ASN A 426 -6.00 18.03 -26.21
CA ASN A 426 -6.36 18.97 -27.28
C ASN A 426 -5.25 19.99 -27.59
N GLY A 427 -4.11 19.92 -26.90
CA GLY A 427 -3.01 20.87 -27.05
C GLY A 427 -3.23 22.21 -26.35
N ILE A 428 -4.19 22.29 -25.43
CA ILE A 428 -4.47 23.48 -24.62
C ILE A 428 -3.53 23.48 -23.42
N LYS A 429 -2.91 24.63 -23.14
CA LYS A 429 -2.03 24.79 -21.98
C LYS A 429 -2.85 24.83 -20.69
N PHE A 430 -2.46 24.01 -19.72
CA PHE A 430 -2.97 24.15 -18.36
C PHE A 430 -2.52 25.47 -17.74
N THR A 431 -3.46 26.15 -17.09
CA THR A 431 -3.14 27.24 -16.17
C THR A 431 -2.43 26.70 -14.92
N PHE A 432 -1.83 27.57 -14.11
CA PHE A 432 -1.19 27.12 -12.86
C PHE A 432 -2.20 26.48 -11.89
N ASP A 433 -3.42 27.01 -11.83
CA ASP A 433 -4.45 26.51 -10.91
C ASP A 433 -5.00 25.13 -11.33
N GLU A 434 -5.04 24.84 -12.64
CA GLU A 434 -5.35 23.52 -13.15
C GLU A 434 -4.15 22.57 -12.99
N GLY A 435 -2.95 23.03 -13.37
CA GLY A 435 -1.73 22.23 -13.37
C GLY A 435 -1.30 21.76 -11.98
N ARG A 436 -1.48 22.58 -10.93
CA ARG A 436 -1.17 22.19 -9.55
C ARG A 436 -1.95 20.97 -9.06
N TRP A 437 -3.14 20.74 -9.62
CA TRP A 437 -3.99 19.60 -9.30
C TRP A 437 -3.70 18.38 -10.19
N ASN A 438 -2.84 18.52 -11.21
CA ASN A 438 -2.39 17.42 -12.05
C ASN A 438 -0.90 17.10 -11.77
N ALA A 439 -0.41 17.57 -10.63
CA ALA A 439 1.01 17.51 -10.26
C ALA A 439 1.35 16.20 -9.56
N ILE A 440 2.31 15.50 -10.15
CA ILE A 440 2.90 14.27 -9.63
C ILE A 440 4.09 14.67 -8.74
N GLU A 441 4.06 14.27 -7.47
CA GLU A 441 5.22 14.38 -6.56
C GLU A 441 6.29 13.37 -7.01
N LEU A 442 7.47 13.90 -7.34
CA LEU A 442 8.63 13.12 -7.77
C LEU A 442 9.55 12.82 -6.61
N ASP A 443 9.80 13.81 -5.75
CA ASP A 443 10.72 13.66 -4.63
C ASP A 443 10.44 14.67 -3.51
N LYS A 444 10.79 14.29 -2.27
CA LYS A 444 10.70 15.09 -1.07
C LYS A 444 11.83 14.73 -0.12
N PHE A 445 12.73 15.67 0.13
CA PHE A 445 13.87 15.46 1.01
C PHE A 445 14.26 16.72 1.78
N TRP A 446 15.06 16.55 2.84
CA TRP A 446 15.58 17.63 3.66
C TRP A 446 17.04 17.89 3.33
N VAL A 447 17.37 19.17 3.14
CA VAL A 447 18.74 19.60 2.87
C VAL A 447 19.11 20.76 3.79
N LYS A 448 20.35 20.79 4.25
CA LYS A 448 20.89 21.96 4.93
C LYS A 448 21.55 22.88 3.90
N CYS A 449 20.95 24.05 3.68
CA CYS A 449 21.46 25.04 2.74
C CYS A 449 22.62 25.82 3.36
N LYS A 450 23.85 25.48 2.99
CA LYS A 450 25.07 26.27 3.28
C LYS A 450 25.17 27.48 2.35
N TYR A 451 26.04 28.43 2.70
CA TYR A 451 26.49 29.48 1.79
C TYR A 451 27.10 28.85 0.51
N LEU A 452 26.54 29.19 -0.65
CA LEU A 452 26.89 28.76 -2.03
C LEU A 452 26.48 27.34 -2.49
N VAL A 453 25.69 27.35 -3.58
CA VAL A 453 25.46 26.37 -4.67
C VAL A 453 25.56 24.88 -4.33
N PHE A 454 24.42 24.19 -4.38
CA PHE A 454 24.33 22.73 -4.27
C PHE A 454 24.06 22.09 -5.63
N CYS A 455 24.70 20.95 -5.88
CA CYS A 455 24.27 20.01 -6.92
C CYS A 455 23.52 18.89 -6.22
N LEU A 456 22.23 18.75 -6.50
CA LEU A 456 21.38 17.69 -5.94
C LEU A 456 21.19 16.60 -6.98
N SER A 457 21.23 15.35 -6.55
CA SER A 457 20.91 14.18 -7.36
C SER A 457 19.70 13.49 -6.74
N ALA A 458 18.53 13.69 -7.32
CA ALA A 458 17.35 12.87 -7.04
C ALA A 458 17.47 11.58 -7.87
N ILE A 459 17.35 10.42 -7.22
CA ILE A 459 17.17 9.12 -7.87
C ILE A 459 15.68 8.82 -7.73
N LEU A 460 14.96 8.77 -8.86
CA LEU A 460 13.60 8.27 -8.89
C LEU A 460 13.66 6.75 -8.85
N TYR A 461 12.97 6.14 -7.88
CA TYR A 461 12.73 4.71 -7.78
C TYR A 461 11.28 4.42 -8.13
#